data_AF-A0A259GK78-F1
#
_entry.id   AF-A0A259GK78-F1
#
_cell.length_a   1.000
_cell.length_b   1.000
_cell.length_c   1.000
_cell.angle_alpha   90.00
_cell.angle_beta   90.00
_cell.angle_gamma   90.00
#
_symmetry.space_group_name_H-M   'P 1'
#
loop_
_entity.id
_entity.type
_entity.pdbx_description
1 polymer ?
#
loop_
_entity_poly.entity_id
_entity_poly.type
_entity_poly.pdbx_seq_one_letter_code
_entity_poly.pdbx_strand_id
1 'polypeptide(L)'
;MEIYLPTEANSLNSADQLYDIPAFGNASLLHFTDCHAQLLPIYYREPSINLGVGSAEGNAPHLVGKPLLDAYGIKAGSRQAYAFSHLDFCAAARAYGKVGGFAHLATLVKRMKASRPKALLLDGGDSWQGIGHGIVDGRAGHGRGLAGFRRRRHDRHWEFSRRRARPAGRAQ
;
A
#
# COMPACT_ATOMS: atom_id res chain seq x y z
N MET A 1 -13.29 4.74 14.16
CA MET A 1 -12.06 4.21 13.52
C MET A 1 -10.90 4.88 14.23
N GLU A 2 -10.32 4.21 15.22
CA GLU A 2 -9.17 4.74 15.95
C GLU A 2 -7.94 4.45 15.09
N ILE A 3 -7.37 5.49 14.49
CA ILE A 3 -6.08 5.37 13.81
C ILE A 3 -5.06 5.32 14.94
N TYR A 4 -4.53 4.13 15.23
CA TYR A 4 -3.39 4.01 16.12
C TYR A 4 -2.19 4.63 15.42
N LEU A 5 -1.95 5.91 15.72
CA LEU A 5 -0.73 6.61 15.36
C LEU A 5 0.25 6.36 16.51
N PRO A 6 1.40 5.70 16.26
CA PRO A 6 2.43 5.59 17.28
C PRO A 6 2.82 7.00 17.74
N THR A 7 2.59 7.31 19.01
CA THR A 7 2.99 8.58 19.62
C THR A 7 4.49 8.58 19.90
N GLU A 8 5.09 9.76 19.76
CA GLU A 8 6.53 10.01 19.80
C GLU A 8 7.16 9.78 21.18
N ALA A 9 7.45 8.52 21.51
CA ALA A 9 8.51 8.15 22.45
C ALA A 9 9.71 7.50 21.73
N ASN A 10 9.78 7.58 20.40
CA ASN A 10 10.77 6.84 19.60
C ASN A 10 11.64 7.76 18.74
N SER A 11 12.72 8.23 19.35
CA SER A 11 13.94 8.59 18.63
C SER A 11 14.48 7.38 17.88
N LEU A 12 14.75 7.48 16.56
CA LEU A 12 15.53 6.59 15.68
C LEU A 12 15.49 5.04 15.91
N ASN A 13 14.54 4.49 16.66
CA ASN A 13 14.64 3.13 17.19
C ASN A 13 13.66 2.18 16.51
N SER A 14 14.24 1.36 15.63
CA SER A 14 13.74 0.13 15.02
C SER A 14 12.41 0.22 14.28
N ALA A 15 12.44 -0.08 12.98
CA ALA A 15 11.26 -0.32 12.15
C ALA A 15 10.26 -1.32 12.79
N ASP A 16 10.73 -2.15 13.72
CA ASP A 16 9.96 -3.16 14.42
C ASP A 16 8.87 -2.58 15.34
N GLN A 17 9.14 -1.48 16.04
CA GLN A 17 8.17 -0.94 17.01
C GLN A 17 6.91 -0.38 16.36
N LEU A 18 7.01 0.07 15.09
CA LEU A 18 5.84 0.49 14.30
C LEU A 18 4.83 -0.65 14.12
N TYR A 19 5.30 -1.90 14.11
CA TYR A 19 4.48 -3.09 13.87
C TYR A 19 4.10 -3.82 15.16
N ASP A 20 4.56 -3.36 16.32
CA ASP A 20 4.25 -3.91 17.64
C ASP A 20 2.93 -3.35 18.19
N ILE A 21 1.87 -3.52 17.40
CA ILE A 21 0.53 -3.03 17.72
C ILE A 21 -0.18 -4.10 18.57
N PRO A 22 -0.72 -3.77 19.76
CA PRO A 22 -1.45 -4.73 20.59
C PRO A 22 -2.71 -5.23 19.87
N ALA A 23 -3.03 -6.52 20.04
CA ALA A 23 -4.27 -7.08 19.48
C ALA A 23 -5.49 -6.39 20.12
N PHE A 24 -6.43 -5.94 19.29
CA PHE A 24 -7.61 -5.21 19.73
C PHE A 24 -8.83 -5.65 18.92
N GLY A 25 -9.98 -5.77 19.59
CA GLY A 25 -11.25 -6.16 18.99
C GLY A 25 -11.35 -7.64 18.59
N ASN A 26 -12.46 -7.99 17.93
CA ASN A 26 -12.80 -9.36 17.56
C ASN A 26 -12.34 -9.76 16.15
N ALA A 27 -12.07 -8.77 15.30
CA ALA A 27 -11.68 -8.95 13.91
C ALA A 27 -10.46 -8.07 13.60
N SER A 28 -9.53 -8.60 12.82
CA SER A 28 -8.38 -7.86 12.31
C SER A 28 -8.38 -7.92 10.79
N LEU A 29 -8.32 -6.75 10.15
CA LEU A 29 -8.25 -6.63 8.70
C LEU A 29 -6.87 -6.08 8.34
N LEU A 30 -6.14 -6.85 7.53
CA LEU A 30 -4.93 -6.40 6.85
C LEU A 30 -5.35 -6.03 5.43
N HIS A 31 -5.21 -4.76 5.06
CA HIS A 31 -5.66 -4.26 3.77
C HIS A 31 -4.50 -3.62 3.02
N PHE A 32 -4.40 -3.93 1.73
CA PHE A 32 -3.56 -3.23 0.77
C PHE A 32 -4.33 -3.07 -0.54
N THR A 33 -3.95 -2.09 -1.35
CA THR A 33 -4.62 -1.77 -2.62
C THR A 33 -3.65 -1.10 -3.57
N ASP A 34 -4.00 -1.02 -4.85
CA ASP A 34 -3.33 -0.20 -5.87
C ASP A 34 -1.83 -0.48 -5.96
N CYS A 35 -1.43 -1.74 -5.81
CA CYS A 35 -0.02 -2.08 -5.85
C CYS A 35 0.55 -2.00 -7.28
N HIS A 36 -0.31 -1.92 -8.30
CA HIS A 36 0.04 -1.67 -9.69
C HIS A 36 1.16 -2.56 -10.25
N ALA A 37 1.11 -3.83 -9.84
CA ALA A 37 2.11 -4.83 -10.14
C ALA A 37 3.55 -4.52 -9.66
N GLN A 38 3.73 -3.63 -8.69
CA GLN A 38 5.02 -3.20 -8.16
C GLN A 38 5.66 -4.28 -7.26
N LEU A 39 6.27 -5.30 -7.90
CA LEU A 39 6.87 -6.45 -7.22
C LEU A 39 8.11 -6.07 -6.41
N LEU A 40 8.90 -5.11 -6.91
CA LEU A 40 10.17 -4.67 -6.32
C LEU A 40 9.98 -3.32 -5.61
N PRO A 41 10.76 -3.05 -4.53
CA PRO A 41 10.73 -1.76 -3.85
C PRO A 41 11.02 -0.58 -4.79
N ILE A 42 10.34 0.55 -4.58
CA ILE A 42 10.50 1.79 -5.36
C ILE A 42 10.57 3.03 -4.47
N TYR A 43 10.97 4.15 -5.08
CA TYR A 43 10.74 5.47 -4.52
C TYR A 43 9.37 5.94 -5.02
N TYR A 44 8.42 6.14 -4.11
CA TYR A 44 7.08 6.62 -4.42
C TYR A 44 6.83 7.93 -3.68
N ARG A 45 6.51 9.00 -4.41
CA ARG A 45 6.29 10.35 -3.87
C ARG A 45 4.84 10.74 -4.05
N GLU A 46 4.20 11.15 -2.96
CA GLU A 46 2.84 11.70 -2.98
C GLU A 46 2.72 12.96 -3.85
N PRO A 47 1.52 13.28 -4.37
CA PRO A 47 1.32 14.49 -5.16
C PRO A 47 1.57 15.75 -4.33
N SER A 48 2.10 16.79 -4.98
CA SER A 48 2.24 18.12 -4.36
C SER A 48 1.03 19.02 -4.54
N ILE A 49 0.10 18.62 -5.41
CA ILE A 49 -1.14 19.33 -5.68
C ILE A 49 -2.24 18.28 -5.81
N ASN A 50 -3.32 18.45 -5.05
CA ASN A 50 -4.56 17.72 -5.22
C ASN A 50 -5.71 18.72 -4.98
N LEU A 51 -6.54 18.96 -6.00
CA LEU A 51 -7.55 20.02 -5.96
C LEU A 51 -8.92 19.41 -5.67
N GLY A 52 -9.50 19.78 -4.53
CA GLY A 52 -10.91 19.55 -4.23
C GLY A 52 -11.74 20.73 -4.71
N VAL A 53 -12.96 20.48 -5.18
CA VAL A 53 -13.89 21.51 -5.65
C VAL A 53 -15.20 21.46 -4.87
N GLY A 54 -15.80 22.62 -4.62
CA GLY A 54 -17.06 22.73 -3.88
C GLY A 54 -16.93 22.16 -2.47
N SER A 55 -17.83 21.26 -2.09
CA SER A 55 -17.82 20.63 -0.76
C SER A 55 -16.59 19.76 -0.48
N ALA A 56 -15.79 19.43 -1.50
CA ALA A 56 -14.56 18.66 -1.34
C ALA A 56 -13.31 19.54 -1.08
N GLU A 57 -13.43 20.87 -1.18
CA GLU A 57 -12.32 21.79 -0.91
C GLU A 57 -11.88 21.71 0.55
N GLY A 58 -10.57 21.60 0.78
CA GLY A 58 -10.00 21.49 2.13
C GLY A 58 -10.33 20.19 2.87
N ASN A 59 -10.92 19.20 2.21
CA ASN A 59 -11.28 17.91 2.80
C ASN A 59 -10.42 16.78 2.24
N ALA A 60 -10.21 15.72 3.04
CA ALA A 60 -9.63 14.49 2.53
C ALA A 60 -10.54 13.91 1.42
N PRO A 61 -9.98 13.36 0.31
CA PRO A 61 -8.57 13.05 0.06
C PRO A 61 -7.75 14.18 -0.59
N HIS A 62 -8.25 15.41 -0.67
CA HIS A 62 -7.59 16.54 -1.35
C HIS A 62 -6.56 17.29 -0.50
N LEU A 63 -6.34 16.87 0.75
CA LEU A 63 -5.26 17.40 1.59
C LEU A 63 -3.90 16.88 1.09
N VAL A 64 -2.93 17.77 0.94
CA VAL A 64 -1.54 17.43 0.57
C VAL A 64 -0.56 18.17 1.47
N GLY A 65 0.69 17.72 1.54
CA GLY A 65 1.75 18.45 2.22
C GLY A 65 1.47 18.65 3.72
N LYS A 66 1.72 19.87 4.22
CA LYS A 66 1.56 20.25 5.62
C LYS A 66 0.10 20.14 6.12
N PRO A 67 -0.92 20.61 5.37
CA PRO A 67 -2.32 20.38 5.73
C PRO A 67 -2.69 18.92 6.03
N LEU A 68 -2.19 17.96 5.23
CA LEU A 68 -2.42 16.54 5.50
C LEU A 68 -1.73 16.12 6.80
N LEU A 69 -0.48 16.51 7.01
CA LEU A 69 0.25 16.17 8.23
C LEU A 69 -0.44 16.70 9.48
N ASP A 70 -0.95 17.93 9.44
CA ASP A 70 -1.64 18.55 10.57
C ASP A 70 -2.98 17.89 10.85
N ALA A 71 -3.78 17.59 9.81
CA ALA A 71 -5.08 16.94 9.96
C ALA A 71 -4.99 15.55 10.62
N TYR A 72 -3.89 14.82 10.39
CA TYR A 72 -3.66 13.48 10.95
C TYR A 72 -2.62 13.46 12.08
N GLY A 73 -2.16 14.61 12.59
CA GLY A 73 -1.18 14.66 13.69
C GLY A 73 0.16 13.98 13.38
N ILE A 74 0.58 13.97 12.11
CA ILE A 74 1.82 13.35 11.66
C ILE A 74 2.97 14.37 11.80
N LYS A 75 4.01 14.00 12.54
CA LYS A 75 5.20 14.84 12.70
C LYS A 75 5.99 14.97 11.40
N ALA A 76 6.34 16.19 11.01
CA ALA A 76 7.21 16.45 9.86
C ALA A 76 8.59 15.79 10.03
N GLY A 77 9.18 15.30 8.94
CA GLY A 77 10.47 14.59 8.94
C GLY A 77 10.43 13.16 9.49
N SER A 78 9.29 12.70 10.01
CA SER A 78 9.08 11.32 10.44
C SER A 78 9.02 10.34 9.27
N ARG A 79 9.12 9.04 9.56
CA ARG A 79 8.89 7.98 8.58
C ARG A 79 7.46 8.00 8.02
N GLN A 80 6.46 8.34 8.84
CA GLN A 80 5.09 8.52 8.36
C GLN A 80 4.99 9.72 7.41
N ALA A 81 5.67 10.83 7.71
CA ALA A 81 5.69 11.98 6.80
C ALA A 81 6.31 11.63 5.43
N TYR A 82 7.34 10.78 5.41
CA TYR A 82 7.90 10.26 4.16
C TYR A 82 6.91 9.39 3.37
N ALA A 83 6.06 8.63 4.05
CA ALA A 83 5.07 7.76 3.43
C ALA A 83 3.82 8.49 2.92
N PHE A 84 3.40 9.57 3.60
CA PHE A 84 2.11 10.24 3.33
C PHE A 84 2.23 11.65 2.75
N SER A 85 3.45 12.15 2.53
CA SER A 85 3.65 13.52 2.03
C SER A 85 4.81 13.62 1.06
N HIS A 86 4.76 14.66 0.24
CA HIS A 86 5.83 14.99 -0.70
C HIS A 86 6.94 15.84 -0.09
N LEU A 87 6.76 16.30 1.16
CA LEU A 87 7.67 17.20 1.86
C LEU A 87 9.02 16.51 2.10
N ASP A 88 10.10 17.22 1.78
CA ASP A 88 11.48 16.75 1.93
C ASP A 88 11.79 15.39 1.31
N PHE A 89 11.03 14.99 0.28
CA PHE A 89 11.09 13.64 -0.29
C PHE A 89 12.50 13.19 -0.66
N CYS A 90 13.32 14.05 -1.28
CA CYS A 90 14.68 13.69 -1.67
C CYS A 90 15.59 13.39 -0.45
N ALA A 91 15.47 14.17 0.62
CA ALA A 91 16.23 13.94 1.85
C ALA A 91 15.72 12.68 2.57
N ALA A 92 14.41 12.54 2.70
CA ALA A 92 13.78 11.40 3.33
C ALA A 92 14.01 10.08 2.55
N ALA A 93 14.02 10.11 1.22
CA ALA A 93 14.32 8.95 0.38
C ALA A 93 15.77 8.47 0.55
N ARG A 94 16.72 9.38 0.81
CA ARG A 94 18.10 9.02 1.17
C ARG A 94 18.19 8.40 2.55
N ALA A 95 17.40 8.89 3.51
CA ALA A 95 17.40 8.41 4.89
C ALA A 95 16.68 7.07 5.07
N TYR A 96 15.51 6.89 4.43
CA TYR A 96 14.61 5.75 4.64
C TYR A 96 14.61 4.73 3.50
N GLY A 97 15.13 5.09 2.32
CA GLY A 97 15.25 4.18 1.19
C GLY A 97 13.92 3.93 0.46
N LYS A 98 13.88 2.83 -0.31
CA LYS A 98 12.74 2.45 -1.14
C LYS A 98 11.61 1.85 -0.29
N VAL A 99 10.36 2.10 -0.69
CA VAL A 99 9.15 1.56 -0.07
C VAL A 99 8.58 0.40 -0.88
N GLY A 100 7.75 -0.41 -0.22
CA GLY A 100 7.01 -1.51 -0.85
C GLY A 100 7.88 -2.73 -1.20
N GLY A 101 7.45 -3.46 -2.23
CA GLY A 101 7.99 -4.75 -2.62
C GLY A 101 7.27 -5.92 -1.96
N PHE A 102 6.95 -6.94 -2.75
CA PHE A 102 6.11 -8.07 -2.31
C PHE A 102 6.80 -8.96 -1.27
N ALA A 103 8.13 -9.08 -1.31
CA ALA A 103 8.88 -9.81 -0.30
C ALA A 103 8.75 -9.16 1.09
N HIS A 104 8.85 -7.83 1.15
CA HIS A 104 8.67 -7.06 2.39
C HIS A 104 7.21 -7.16 2.87
N LEU A 105 6.25 -6.98 1.96
CA LEU A 105 4.82 -7.10 2.29
C LEU A 105 4.47 -8.50 2.81
N ALA A 106 4.97 -9.56 2.18
CA ALA A 106 4.72 -10.94 2.61
C ALA A 106 5.29 -11.22 4.00
N THR A 107 6.49 -10.70 4.27
CA THR A 107 7.14 -10.81 5.59
C THR A 107 6.32 -10.08 6.66
N LEU A 108 5.89 -8.85 6.37
CA LEU A 108 5.05 -8.07 7.27
C LEU A 108 3.70 -8.76 7.52
N VAL A 109 3.00 -9.20 6.48
CA VAL A 109 1.72 -9.93 6.63
C VAL A 109 1.89 -11.20 7.45
N LYS A 110 2.98 -11.95 7.26
CA LYS A 110 3.28 -13.14 8.07
C LYS A 110 3.46 -12.77 9.55
N ARG A 111 4.24 -11.72 9.85
CA ARG A 111 4.42 -11.20 11.21
C ARG A 111 3.08 -10.79 11.84
N MET A 112 2.27 -9.99 11.13
CA MET A 112 0.99 -9.52 11.64
C MET A 112 -0.02 -10.66 11.88
N LYS A 113 -0.02 -11.69 11.02
CA LYS A 113 -0.87 -12.88 11.20
C LYS A 113 -0.42 -13.79 12.34
N ALA A 114 0.88 -13.79 12.69
CA ALA A 114 1.37 -14.56 13.82
C ALA A 114 0.79 -14.04 15.14
N SER A 115 0.68 -12.72 15.31
CA SER A 115 0.04 -12.14 16.50
C SER A 115 -1.50 -12.13 16.43
N ARG A 116 -2.07 -12.29 15.23
CA ARG A 116 -3.52 -12.25 14.97
C ARG A 116 -3.96 -13.37 14.01
N PRO A 117 -4.11 -14.62 14.48
CA PRO A 117 -4.35 -15.78 13.61
C PRO A 117 -5.63 -15.69 12.77
N LYS A 118 -6.66 -14.96 13.23
CA LYS A 118 -7.93 -14.75 12.52
C LYS A 118 -7.92 -13.56 11.55
N ALA A 119 -6.77 -12.89 11.37
CA ALA A 119 -6.70 -11.71 10.53
C ALA A 119 -6.98 -12.04 9.05
N LEU A 120 -7.90 -11.28 8.44
CA LEU A 120 -8.21 -11.38 7.02
C LEU A 120 -7.28 -10.46 6.24
N LEU A 121 -6.66 -10.98 5.18
CA LEU A 121 -5.93 -10.16 4.23
C LEU A 121 -6.85 -9.84 3.05
N LEU A 122 -7.07 -8.56 2.81
CA LEU A 122 -7.92 -7.99 1.78
C LEU A 122 -7.07 -7.23 0.77
N ASP A 123 -7.35 -7.46 -0.51
CA ASP A 123 -6.75 -6.76 -1.64
C ASP A 123 -7.83 -5.92 -2.32
N GLY A 124 -7.68 -4.60 -2.26
CA GLY A 124 -8.62 -3.62 -2.79
C GLY A 124 -8.68 -3.55 -4.32
N GLY A 125 -7.77 -4.24 -5.03
CA GLY A 125 -7.69 -4.24 -6.48
C GLY A 125 -6.55 -3.40 -7.02
N ASP A 126 -6.53 -3.21 -8.34
CA ASP A 126 -5.46 -2.51 -9.08
C ASP A 126 -4.09 -3.13 -8.85
N SER A 127 -4.08 -4.46 -8.75
CA SER A 127 -2.91 -5.24 -8.39
C SER A 127 -2.19 -5.86 -9.58
N TRP A 128 -2.85 -6.02 -10.74
CA TRP A 128 -2.32 -6.82 -11.87
C TRP A 128 -1.72 -6.02 -13.04
N GLN A 129 -1.75 -4.69 -13.00
CA GLN A 129 -1.21 -3.81 -14.05
C GLN A 129 -0.49 -2.59 -13.48
N GLY A 130 0.60 -2.15 -14.10
CA GLY A 130 1.25 -0.87 -13.78
C GLY A 130 2.75 -0.78 -14.09
N ILE A 131 3.46 -1.92 -14.17
CA ILE A 131 4.85 -1.99 -14.66
C ILE A 131 5.00 -2.92 -15.88
N GLY A 132 6.10 -2.77 -16.63
CA GLY A 132 6.41 -3.58 -17.84
C GLY A 132 6.35 -5.10 -17.63
N HIS A 133 6.62 -5.61 -16.42
CA HIS A 133 6.40 -7.03 -16.09
C HIS A 133 4.93 -7.47 -16.17
N GLY A 134 3.99 -6.56 -15.90
CA GLY A 134 2.59 -6.78 -16.21
C GLY A 134 2.41 -6.95 -17.71
N ILE A 135 3.01 -6.10 -18.53
CA ILE A 135 2.84 -6.10 -19.99
C ILE A 135 3.46 -7.35 -20.65
N VAL A 136 4.62 -7.79 -20.17
CA VAL A 136 5.42 -8.87 -20.78
C VAL A 136 5.03 -10.27 -20.27
N ASP A 137 4.78 -10.44 -18.96
CA ASP A 137 4.40 -11.74 -18.38
C ASP A 137 2.89 -11.82 -18.17
N GLY A 138 2.17 -12.30 -19.18
CA GLY A 138 0.74 -12.59 -19.08
C GLY A 138 0.43 -13.47 -17.86
N ARG A 139 -0.21 -12.89 -16.82
CA ARG A 139 -0.69 -13.54 -15.57
C ARG A 139 0.32 -14.31 -14.71
N ALA A 140 1.45 -14.75 -15.24
CA ALA A 140 2.30 -15.79 -14.67
C ALA A 140 3.28 -15.26 -13.61
N GLY A 141 3.90 -14.09 -13.83
CA GLY A 141 4.84 -13.49 -12.86
C GLY A 141 4.13 -13.02 -11.58
N HIS A 142 2.94 -12.42 -11.72
CA HIS A 142 2.13 -11.94 -10.61
C HIS A 142 1.45 -13.08 -9.82
N GLY A 143 0.99 -14.13 -10.52
CA GLY A 143 0.36 -15.29 -9.90
C GLY A 143 1.25 -15.98 -8.87
N ARG A 144 2.58 -16.01 -9.07
CA ARG A 144 3.52 -16.64 -8.13
C ARG A 144 3.81 -15.77 -6.89
N GLY A 145 3.95 -14.46 -7.04
CA GLY A 145 4.10 -13.54 -5.90
C GLY A 145 2.85 -13.46 -5.03
N LEU A 146 1.67 -13.63 -5.65
CA LEU A 146 0.37 -13.64 -4.99
C LEU A 146 -0.06 -14.99 -4.44
N ALA A 147 0.47 -16.11 -4.94
CA ALA A 147 0.17 -17.44 -4.43
C ALA A 147 0.60 -17.64 -2.96
N GLY A 148 1.61 -16.90 -2.49
CA GLY A 148 2.01 -16.85 -1.07
C GLY A 148 0.95 -16.19 -0.15
N PHE A 149 0.01 -15.45 -0.73
CA PHE A 149 -1.11 -14.85 -0.04
C PHE A 149 -2.36 -15.67 -0.33
N ARG A 150 -2.82 -16.50 0.62
CA ARG A 150 -4.17 -17.10 0.56
C ARG A 150 -5.21 -15.97 0.55
N ARG A 151 -5.57 -15.47 -0.64
CA ARG A 151 -6.57 -14.42 -0.87
C ARG A 151 -7.95 -14.96 -0.54
N ARG A 152 -8.76 -14.18 0.18
CA ARG A 152 -10.19 -14.50 0.37
C ARG A 152 -11.14 -13.57 -0.39
N ARG A 153 -10.76 -12.33 -0.72
CA ARG A 153 -11.49 -11.45 -1.67
C ARG A 153 -10.55 -10.45 -2.36
N HIS A 154 -10.90 -10.09 -3.59
CA HIS A 154 -10.15 -9.20 -4.49
C HIS A 154 -11.15 -8.38 -5.30
N ASP A 155 -11.14 -7.06 -5.11
CA ASP A 155 -11.94 -6.15 -5.93
C ASP A 155 -11.17 -5.80 -7.21
N ARG A 156 -11.87 -5.42 -8.29
CA ARG A 156 -11.28 -5.32 -9.64
C ARG A 156 -11.64 -4.00 -10.29
N HIS A 157 -10.65 -3.34 -10.89
CA HIS A 157 -10.83 -2.12 -11.67
C HIS A 157 -9.91 -2.12 -12.90
N TRP A 158 -8.61 -1.84 -12.77
CA TRP A 158 -7.62 -1.93 -13.86
C TRP A 158 -7.48 -3.35 -14.39
N GLU A 159 -7.85 -4.38 -13.64
CA GLU A 159 -7.79 -5.79 -14.09
C GLU A 159 -8.51 -6.03 -15.42
N PHE A 160 -9.48 -5.19 -15.80
CA PHE A 160 -10.20 -5.26 -17.07
C PHE A 160 -9.50 -4.59 -18.26
N SER A 161 -8.46 -3.79 -18.03
CA SER A 161 -7.69 -3.13 -19.10
C SER A 161 -6.99 -4.10 -20.06
N ARG A 162 -6.85 -5.38 -19.67
CA ARG A 162 -6.42 -6.44 -20.59
C ARG A 162 -7.63 -7.09 -21.23
N ARG A 163 -7.69 -7.07 -22.57
CA ARG A 163 -8.71 -7.80 -23.35
C ARG A 163 -8.80 -9.25 -22.88
N ARG A 164 -10.03 -9.75 -22.71
CA ARG A 164 -10.27 -11.20 -22.66
C ARG A 164 -9.57 -11.82 -23.87
N ALA A 165 -8.68 -12.78 -23.63
CA ALA A 165 -8.22 -13.65 -24.71
C ALA A 165 -9.48 -14.25 -25.36
N ARG A 166 -9.65 -14.02 -26.67
CA ARG A 166 -10.67 -14.72 -27.45
C ARG A 166 -10.38 -16.21 -27.29
N PRO A 167 -11.36 -17.07 -26.96
CA PRO A 167 -11.16 -18.50 -27.06
C PRO A 167 -10.72 -18.80 -28.50
N ALA A 168 -9.60 -19.51 -28.65
CA ALA A 168 -9.17 -20.00 -29.95
C ALA A 168 -10.33 -20.80 -30.53
N GLY A 169 -10.86 -20.36 -31.68
CA GLY A 169 -11.88 -21.10 -32.40
C GLY A 169 -11.34 -22.50 -32.68
N ARG A 170 -12.10 -23.52 -32.31
CA ARG A 170 -11.87 -24.87 -32.83
C ARG A 170 -12.12 -24.79 -34.34
N ALA A 171 -11.06 -24.97 -35.13
CA ALA A 171 -11.22 -25.34 -36.53
C ALA A 171 -11.91 -26.71 -36.57
N GLN A 172 -13.00 -26.80 -37.33
CA GLN A 172 -13.55 -28.07 -37.81
C GLN A 172 -12.81 -28.46 -39.09
#